data_AF-A0A8J7HXV8-F1
#
_entry.id   AF-A0A8J7HXV8-F1
#
_cell.length_a   1.000
_cell.length_b   1.000
_cell.length_c   1.000
_cell.angle_alpha   90.00
_cell.angle_beta   90.00
_cell.angle_gamma   90.00
#
_symmetry.space_group_name_H-M   'P 1'
#
loop_
_entity.id
_entity.type
_entity.pdbx_description
1 polymer ?
#
loop_
_entity_poly.entity_id
_entity_poly.type
_entity_poly.pdbx_seq_one_letter_code
_entity_poly.pdbx_strand_id
1 'polypeptide(L)'
;ADGVTVPFRSQSQTPKGKIVWREVKIALVARLGKYKKQSGEMVTRLHQRRLVAVLGDIDDLQPRLRLEAFKQGMTTAETVVWISDGARGFWRLFEQSFARCAIGILDFYHAAQHLWKAASAYSDGNPARTPQMWFKRMCHQLRHGRGKNIIQELNWLSKSQNTSKATQTILRQVRDYLNTHFKHIQYRTFKKLGLPIGSGMVESACKWLIQQRFKGVGMRWSEDGFNHLLHLRLAWVNQRFDTLFSDEPLTLTLYSPND
;
A
#
# COMPACT_ATOMS: atom_id res chain seq x y z
N ALA A 1 2.41 0.64 -0.45
CA ALA A 1 2.52 1.30 0.88
C ALA A 1 1.11 1.61 1.37
N ASP A 2 0.91 1.90 2.65
CA ASP A 2 -0.42 2.11 3.26
C ASP A 2 -0.35 3.14 4.41
N GLY A 3 -1.48 3.69 4.82
CA GLY A 3 -1.62 4.65 5.92
C GLY A 3 -2.70 4.24 6.92
N VAL A 4 -2.43 4.41 8.21
CA VAL A 4 -3.37 4.05 9.27
C VAL A 4 -3.40 5.08 10.38
N THR A 5 -4.60 5.50 10.78
CA THR A 5 -4.76 6.45 11.90
C THR A 5 -4.57 5.75 13.24
N VAL A 6 -4.12 6.41 14.30
CA VAL A 6 -3.99 5.88 15.67
C VAL A 6 -4.50 6.94 16.66
N PRO A 7 -5.13 6.56 17.78
CA PRO A 7 -5.61 7.52 18.78
C PRO A 7 -4.47 8.04 19.68
N PHE A 8 -4.32 9.37 19.72
CA PHE A 8 -3.38 10.08 20.57
C PHE A 8 -4.09 10.95 21.60
N ARG A 9 -3.38 11.25 22.69
CA ARG A 9 -3.79 12.26 23.67
C ARG A 9 -3.60 13.66 23.08
N SER A 10 -4.52 14.57 23.37
CA SER A 10 -4.36 15.98 22.99
C SER A 10 -3.25 16.69 23.76
N GLN A 11 -2.93 16.20 24.97
CA GLN A 11 -1.84 16.70 25.81
C GLN A 11 -1.03 15.51 26.32
N SER A 12 0.30 15.58 26.20
CA SER A 12 1.20 14.44 26.41
C SER A 12 1.17 13.86 27.83
N GLN A 13 0.64 14.59 28.82
CA GLN A 13 0.71 14.23 30.24
C GLN A 13 -0.66 14.09 30.95
N THR A 14 -1.78 14.35 30.28
CA THR A 14 -3.10 14.25 30.91
C THR A 14 -3.97 13.21 30.20
N PRO A 15 -4.75 12.39 30.94
CA PRO A 15 -5.75 11.50 30.34
C PRO A 15 -7.01 12.25 29.90
N LYS A 16 -7.13 13.53 30.28
CA LYS A 16 -8.24 14.41 29.94
C LYS A 16 -8.00 15.04 28.57
N GLY A 17 -9.04 15.14 27.75
CA GLY A 17 -8.99 15.82 26.45
C GLY A 17 -9.58 15.02 25.31
N LYS A 18 -9.76 15.69 24.17
CA LYS A 18 -10.29 15.08 22.94
C LYS A 18 -9.25 14.14 22.34
N ILE A 19 -9.71 13.03 21.75
CA ILE A 19 -8.85 12.11 21.01
C ILE A 19 -8.37 12.81 19.74
N VAL A 20 -7.06 12.82 19.52
CA VAL A 20 -6.46 13.30 18.28
C VAL A 20 -6.08 12.09 17.44
N TRP A 21 -6.59 12.00 16.21
CA TRP A 21 -6.23 10.93 15.29
C TRP A 21 -5.03 11.36 14.46
N ARG A 22 -3.94 10.60 14.53
CA ARG A 22 -2.75 10.85 13.70
C ARG A 22 -2.46 9.67 12.81
N GLU A 23 -1.97 9.94 11.62
CA GLU A 23 -1.68 8.93 10.64
C GLU A 23 -0.25 8.39 10.78
N VAL A 24 -0.12 7.08 10.60
CA VAL A 24 1.14 6.34 10.54
C VAL A 24 1.25 5.80 9.14
N LYS A 25 2.34 6.13 8.44
CA LYS A 25 2.62 5.63 7.10
C LYS A 25 3.49 4.39 7.19
N ILE A 26 3.17 3.37 6.40
CA ILE A 26 3.86 2.09 6.40
C ILE A 26 4.18 1.67 4.96
N ALA A 27 5.37 1.15 4.76
CA ALA A 27 5.76 0.46 3.55
C ALA A 27 6.41 -0.89 3.87
N LEU A 28 6.35 -1.79 2.91
CA LEU A 28 6.96 -3.11 2.97
C LEU A 28 7.84 -3.28 1.75
N VAL A 29 9.08 -3.71 1.98
CA VAL A 29 10.01 -4.17 0.95
C VAL A 29 10.11 -5.68 1.06
N ALA A 30 9.78 -6.39 -0.02
CA ALA A 30 9.85 -7.84 -0.08
C ALA A 30 10.85 -8.30 -1.14
N ARG A 31 11.69 -9.26 -0.79
CA ARG A 31 12.49 -10.03 -1.74
C ARG A 31 11.75 -11.32 -2.06
N LEU A 32 11.35 -11.44 -3.31
CA LEU A 32 10.65 -12.61 -3.84
C LEU A 32 11.61 -13.40 -4.71
N GLY A 33 11.50 -14.72 -4.64
CA GLY A 33 12.25 -15.64 -5.49
C GLY A 33 11.32 -16.70 -6.06
N LYS A 34 11.86 -17.49 -6.98
CA LYS A 34 11.13 -18.58 -7.62
C LYS A 34 11.56 -19.90 -7.01
N TYR A 35 10.58 -20.75 -6.70
CA TYR A 35 10.80 -22.07 -6.11
C TYR A 35 10.04 -23.12 -6.91
N LYS A 36 10.71 -24.22 -7.27
CA LYS A 36 10.08 -25.34 -7.97
C LYS A 36 9.51 -26.31 -6.93
N LYS A 37 8.20 -26.52 -6.93
CA LYS A 37 7.58 -27.59 -6.13
C LYS A 37 7.99 -28.96 -6.67
N GLN A 38 7.81 -29.99 -5.84
CA GLN A 38 7.98 -31.39 -6.27
C GLN A 38 7.08 -31.75 -7.47
N SER A 39 5.91 -31.11 -7.59
CA SER A 39 5.01 -31.24 -8.75
C SER A 39 5.54 -30.63 -10.05
N GLY A 40 6.71 -30.00 -10.03
CA GLY A 40 7.28 -29.28 -11.18
C GLY A 40 6.76 -27.85 -11.34
N GLU A 41 5.73 -27.45 -10.59
CA GLU A 41 5.16 -26.10 -10.63
C GLU A 41 6.14 -25.07 -10.03
N MET A 42 6.42 -24.00 -10.78
CA MET A 42 7.18 -22.86 -10.28
C MET A 42 6.26 -21.92 -9.50
N VAL A 43 6.58 -21.67 -8.23
CA VAL A 43 5.83 -20.75 -7.35
C VAL A 43 6.72 -19.65 -6.79
N THR A 44 6.10 -18.51 -6.51
CA THR A 44 6.77 -17.38 -5.86
C THR A 44 6.91 -17.66 -4.37
N ARG A 45 8.14 -17.54 -3.84
CA ARG A 45 8.46 -17.68 -2.42
C ARG A 45 8.96 -16.35 -1.87
N LEU A 46 8.46 -15.97 -0.70
CA LEU A 46 8.99 -14.83 0.06
C LEU A 46 10.30 -15.26 0.74
N HIS A 47 11.42 -14.62 0.39
CA HIS A 47 12.71 -14.84 1.06
C HIS A 47 12.87 -13.94 2.27
N GLN A 48 12.55 -12.66 2.10
CA GLN A 48 12.75 -11.66 3.13
C GLN A 48 11.71 -10.56 2.98
N ARG A 49 11.25 -10.03 4.10
CA ARG A 49 10.46 -8.80 4.15
C ARG A 49 11.04 -7.85 5.18
N ARG A 50 10.96 -6.57 4.88
CA ARG A 50 11.32 -5.48 5.78
C ARG A 50 10.22 -4.43 5.77
N LEU A 51 9.83 -4.00 6.96
CA LEU A 51 8.85 -2.97 7.18
C LEU A 51 9.54 -1.65 7.50
N VAL A 52 8.98 -0.59 6.96
CA VAL A 52 9.32 0.80 7.27
C VAL A 52 8.03 1.46 7.70
N ALA A 53 8.03 2.14 8.85
CA ALA A 53 6.89 2.93 9.27
C ALA A 53 7.35 4.24 9.92
N VAL A 54 6.50 5.26 9.81
CA VAL A 54 6.71 6.59 10.40
C VAL A 54 5.39 7.10 10.97
N LEU A 55 5.45 7.73 12.15
CA LEU A 55 4.40 8.66 12.58
C LEU A 55 4.70 9.99 11.89
N GLY A 56 3.97 10.29 10.84
CA GLY A 56 4.33 11.40 9.95
C GLY A 56 3.68 11.24 8.59
N ASP A 57 4.18 12.01 7.63
CA ASP A 57 3.64 12.00 6.28
C ASP A 57 4.47 11.13 5.32
N ILE A 58 4.21 11.29 4.03
CA ILE A 58 4.85 10.51 2.98
C ILE A 58 6.29 10.97 2.76
N ASP A 59 6.59 12.24 3.03
CA ASP A 59 7.92 12.81 2.88
C ASP A 59 8.84 12.31 4.00
N ASP A 60 8.30 12.07 5.21
CA ASP A 60 8.99 11.34 6.28
C ASP A 60 9.29 9.87 5.92
N LEU A 61 8.36 9.22 5.22
CA LEU A 61 8.48 7.81 4.83
C LEU A 61 9.51 7.62 3.71
N GLN A 62 9.56 8.55 2.75
CA GLN A 62 10.34 8.45 1.52
C GLN A 62 11.83 8.11 1.74
N PRO A 63 12.63 8.84 2.54
CA PRO A 63 14.05 8.54 2.69
C PRO A 63 14.29 7.18 3.35
N ARG A 64 13.44 6.80 4.32
CA ARG A 64 13.54 5.52 5.03
C ARG A 64 13.20 4.35 4.12
N LEU A 65 12.17 4.50 3.28
CA LEU A 65 11.80 3.48 2.30
C LEU A 65 12.86 3.32 1.21
N ARG A 66 13.44 4.42 0.72
CA ARG A 66 14.54 4.37 -0.26
C ARG A 66 15.76 3.65 0.31
N LEU A 67 16.15 3.99 1.54
CA LEU A 67 17.27 3.34 2.22
C LEU A 67 17.01 1.84 2.41
N GLU A 68 15.83 1.45 2.88
CA GLU A 68 15.51 0.03 3.07
C GLU A 68 15.46 -0.71 1.72
N ALA A 69 14.89 -0.11 0.67
CA ALA A 69 14.90 -0.69 -0.67
C ALA A 69 16.32 -0.93 -1.17
N PHE A 70 17.23 0.02 -0.98
CA PHE A 70 18.65 -0.13 -1.32
C PHE A 70 19.30 -1.28 -0.53
N LYS A 71 19.10 -1.32 0.80
CA LYS A 71 19.59 -2.41 1.67
C LYS A 71 19.03 -3.79 1.29
N GLN A 72 17.85 -3.84 0.69
CA GLN A 72 17.22 -5.07 0.20
C GLN A 72 17.60 -5.44 -1.25
N GLY A 73 18.59 -4.76 -1.84
CA GLY A 73 19.14 -5.13 -3.15
C GLY A 73 18.35 -4.60 -4.34
N MET A 74 17.66 -3.46 -4.20
CA MET A 74 16.94 -2.84 -5.33
C MET A 74 17.82 -2.60 -6.57
N THR A 75 19.12 -2.33 -6.39
CA THR A 75 20.07 -2.08 -7.49
C THR A 75 20.57 -3.34 -8.19
N THR A 76 20.43 -4.51 -7.55
CA THR A 76 20.90 -5.80 -8.08
C THR A 76 19.76 -6.74 -8.45
N ALA A 77 18.52 -6.36 -8.15
CA ALA A 77 17.34 -7.14 -8.50
C ALA A 77 17.08 -7.13 -10.02
N GLU A 78 16.79 -8.31 -10.59
CA GLU A 78 16.37 -8.44 -12.00
C GLU A 78 15.10 -7.64 -12.30
N THR A 79 14.18 -7.57 -11.33
CA THR A 79 12.94 -6.80 -11.47
C THR A 79 12.54 -6.21 -10.14
N VAL A 80 12.27 -4.90 -10.14
CA VAL A 80 11.70 -4.18 -9.01
C VAL A 80 10.24 -3.85 -9.33
N VAL A 81 9.36 -4.06 -8.37
CA VAL A 81 7.93 -3.79 -8.51
C VAL A 81 7.46 -2.89 -7.38
N TRP A 82 6.71 -1.86 -7.73
CA TRP A 82 5.96 -1.04 -6.79
C TRP A 82 4.49 -1.43 -6.83
N ILE A 83 3.91 -1.77 -5.67
CA ILE A 83 2.47 -1.97 -5.54
C ILE A 83 1.92 -0.98 -4.53
N SER A 84 0.91 -0.23 -4.94
CA SER A 84 0.12 0.62 -4.05
C SER A 84 -1.35 0.62 -4.47
N ASP A 85 -2.19 1.03 -3.54
CA ASP A 85 -3.51 1.54 -3.83
C ASP A 85 -3.46 2.76 -4.78
N GLY A 86 -4.61 3.35 -5.08
CA GLY A 86 -4.70 4.55 -5.91
C GLY A 86 -4.38 5.87 -5.19
N ALA A 87 -3.80 5.87 -3.99
CA ALA A 87 -3.60 7.10 -3.23
C ALA A 87 -2.53 7.99 -3.90
N ARG A 88 -2.90 9.22 -4.24
CA ARG A 88 -2.04 10.16 -5.00
C ARG A 88 -0.65 10.35 -4.38
N GLY A 89 -0.57 10.38 -3.05
CA GLY A 89 0.69 10.60 -2.35
C GLY A 89 1.71 9.47 -2.57
N PHE A 90 1.26 8.21 -2.55
CA PHE A 90 2.15 7.08 -2.81
C PHE A 90 2.58 6.99 -4.27
N TRP A 91 1.71 7.37 -5.21
CA TRP A 91 2.09 7.49 -6.61
C TRP A 91 3.08 8.64 -6.86
N ARG A 92 2.95 9.77 -6.15
CA ARG A 92 3.97 10.83 -6.18
C ARG A 92 5.33 10.33 -5.71
N LEU A 93 5.37 9.62 -4.58
CA LEU A 93 6.59 9.02 -4.05
C LEU A 93 7.20 8.02 -5.05
N PHE A 94 6.38 7.17 -5.67
CA PHE A 94 6.79 6.26 -6.73
C PHE A 94 7.44 6.99 -7.90
N GLU A 95 6.77 8.01 -8.46
CA GLU A 95 7.28 8.78 -9.60
C GLU A 95 8.60 9.48 -9.26
N GLN A 96 8.74 10.02 -8.05
CA GLN A 96 9.97 10.71 -7.62
C GLN A 96 11.14 9.77 -7.30
N SER A 97 10.87 8.55 -6.83
CA SER A 97 11.90 7.71 -6.20
C SER A 97 12.18 6.39 -6.90
N PHE A 98 11.19 5.82 -7.60
CA PHE A 98 11.22 4.43 -8.05
C PHE A 98 10.84 4.24 -9.52
N ALA A 99 10.15 5.18 -10.16
CA ALA A 99 9.66 5.02 -11.53
C ALA A 99 10.75 4.75 -12.59
N ARG A 100 12.01 5.13 -12.32
CA ARG A 100 13.14 4.85 -13.20
C ARG A 100 13.62 3.39 -13.14
N CYS A 101 13.36 2.68 -12.05
CA CYS A 101 13.89 1.33 -11.82
C CYS A 101 12.81 0.29 -11.48
N ALA A 102 11.55 0.69 -11.29
CA ALA A 102 10.48 -0.18 -10.84
C ALA A 102 9.23 -0.12 -11.73
N ILE A 103 8.59 -1.28 -11.90
CA ILE A 103 7.28 -1.40 -12.55
C ILE A 103 6.20 -1.04 -11.53
N GLY A 104 5.45 0.03 -11.79
CA GLY A 104 4.30 0.42 -10.97
C GLY A 104 3.06 -0.40 -11.29
N ILE A 105 2.48 -1.05 -10.28
CA ILE A 105 1.27 -1.85 -10.36
C ILE A 105 0.23 -1.28 -9.40
N LEU A 106 -0.95 -0.96 -9.92
CA LEU A 106 -2.09 -0.61 -9.09
C LEU A 106 -2.62 -1.88 -8.43
N ASP A 107 -2.94 -1.80 -7.15
CA ASP A 107 -3.58 -2.91 -6.45
C ASP A 107 -4.90 -3.31 -7.13
N PHE A 108 -4.98 -4.57 -7.55
CA PHE A 108 -6.13 -5.14 -8.24
C PHE A 108 -7.41 -5.08 -7.41
N TYR A 109 -7.34 -5.37 -6.11
CA TYR A 109 -8.49 -5.38 -5.23
C TYR A 109 -9.00 -3.97 -4.97
N HIS A 110 -8.12 -2.97 -4.89
CA HIS A 110 -8.51 -1.56 -4.88
C HIS A 110 -9.18 -1.13 -6.19
N ALA A 111 -8.60 -1.50 -7.35
CA ALA A 111 -9.23 -1.24 -8.64
C ALA A 111 -10.62 -1.91 -8.73
N ALA A 112 -10.77 -3.12 -8.20
CA ALA A 112 -12.05 -3.83 -8.12
C ALA A 112 -13.06 -3.10 -7.22
N GLN A 113 -12.65 -2.51 -6.09
CA GLN A 113 -13.56 -1.70 -5.27
C GLN A 113 -14.13 -0.51 -6.05
N HIS A 114 -13.33 0.14 -6.91
CA HIS A 114 -13.83 1.19 -7.80
C HIS A 114 -14.83 0.65 -8.83
N LEU A 115 -14.55 -0.52 -9.43
CA LEU A 115 -15.50 -1.19 -10.32
C LEU A 115 -16.82 -1.55 -9.63
N TRP A 116 -16.76 -1.96 -8.35
CA TRP A 116 -17.96 -2.23 -7.57
C TRP A 116 -18.80 -0.97 -7.37
N LYS A 117 -18.18 0.17 -7.04
CA LYS A 117 -18.89 1.46 -6.93
C LYS A 117 -19.62 1.82 -8.22
N ALA A 118 -18.98 1.67 -9.37
CA ALA A 118 -19.62 1.85 -10.66
C ALA A 118 -20.80 0.87 -10.84
N ALA A 119 -20.58 -0.41 -10.55
CA ALA A 119 -21.58 -1.46 -10.74
C ALA A 119 -22.84 -1.26 -9.91
N SER A 120 -22.66 -0.96 -8.61
CA SER A 120 -23.75 -0.62 -7.71
C SER A 120 -24.50 0.61 -8.18
N ALA A 121 -23.81 1.70 -8.49
CA ALA A 121 -24.45 2.96 -8.90
C ALA A 121 -25.25 2.86 -10.21
N TYR A 122 -24.83 2.00 -11.14
CA TYR A 122 -25.53 1.81 -12.41
C TYR A 122 -26.75 0.88 -12.30
N SER A 123 -26.73 -0.02 -11.32
CA SER A 123 -27.83 -0.97 -11.09
C SER A 123 -28.85 -0.42 -10.09
N ASP A 124 -28.50 0.64 -9.36
CA ASP A 124 -29.38 1.25 -8.37
C ASP A 124 -30.70 1.70 -8.99
N GLY A 125 -31.81 1.28 -8.37
CA GLY A 125 -33.17 1.56 -8.85
C GLY A 125 -33.60 0.86 -10.14
N ASN A 126 -32.81 -0.07 -10.70
CA ASN A 126 -33.18 -0.81 -11.92
C ASN A 126 -33.18 -2.33 -11.71
N PRO A 127 -34.35 -2.98 -11.58
CA PRO A 127 -34.45 -4.41 -11.28
C PRO A 127 -33.95 -5.32 -12.41
N ALA A 128 -33.84 -4.81 -13.65
CA ALA A 128 -33.28 -5.57 -14.77
C ALA A 128 -31.75 -5.64 -14.75
N ARG A 129 -31.08 -4.89 -13.87
CA ARG A 129 -29.62 -4.82 -13.78
C ARG A 129 -29.13 -5.48 -12.49
N THR A 130 -28.20 -6.42 -12.63
CA THR A 130 -27.56 -7.06 -11.49
C THR A 130 -26.13 -6.53 -11.31
N PRO A 131 -25.84 -5.80 -10.20
CA PRO A 131 -24.52 -5.22 -10.00
C PRO A 131 -23.42 -6.30 -9.94
N GLN A 132 -23.75 -7.49 -9.45
CA GLN A 132 -22.82 -8.61 -9.35
C GLN A 132 -22.38 -9.15 -10.71
N MET A 133 -23.28 -9.27 -11.69
CA MET A 133 -22.92 -9.79 -13.03
C MET A 133 -22.02 -8.81 -13.76
N TRP A 134 -22.37 -7.51 -13.72
CA TRP A 134 -21.56 -6.49 -14.35
C TRP A 134 -20.19 -6.34 -13.68
N PHE A 135 -20.15 -6.33 -12.34
CA PHE A 135 -18.91 -6.33 -11.57
C PHE A 135 -18.00 -7.52 -11.92
N LYS A 136 -18.55 -8.75 -11.92
CA LYS A 136 -17.79 -9.97 -12.29
C LYS A 136 -17.22 -9.86 -13.70
N ARG A 137 -18.01 -9.37 -14.67
CA ARG A 137 -17.54 -9.14 -16.05
C ARG A 137 -16.41 -8.13 -16.11
N MET A 138 -16.54 -6.98 -15.45
CA MET A 138 -15.50 -5.94 -15.44
C MET A 138 -14.22 -6.44 -14.78
N CYS A 139 -14.31 -7.12 -13.63
CA CYS A 139 -13.14 -7.72 -12.96
C CYS A 139 -12.43 -8.75 -13.84
N HIS A 140 -13.19 -9.60 -14.53
CA HIS A 140 -12.64 -10.56 -15.49
C HIS A 140 -11.93 -9.82 -16.63
N GLN A 141 -12.59 -8.87 -17.28
CA GLN A 141 -12.00 -8.07 -18.36
C GLN A 141 -10.72 -7.36 -17.92
N LEU A 142 -10.72 -6.73 -16.74
CA LEU A 142 -9.58 -6.01 -16.18
C LEU A 142 -8.39 -6.96 -15.96
N ARG A 143 -8.64 -8.13 -15.34
CA ARG A 143 -7.61 -9.17 -15.12
C ARG A 143 -7.02 -9.70 -16.42
N HIS A 144 -7.80 -9.71 -17.50
CA HIS A 144 -7.39 -10.16 -18.83
C HIS A 144 -6.89 -9.03 -19.74
N GLY A 145 -6.57 -7.85 -19.19
CA GLY A 145 -5.93 -6.74 -19.92
C GLY A 145 -6.89 -5.96 -20.81
N ARG A 146 -8.20 -6.09 -20.62
CA ARG A 146 -9.23 -5.35 -21.38
C ARG A 146 -9.63 -4.04 -20.70
N GLY A 147 -8.68 -3.37 -20.03
CA GLY A 147 -8.93 -2.12 -19.30
C GLY A 147 -9.49 -1.00 -20.20
N LYS A 148 -9.03 -0.93 -21.46
CA LYS A 148 -9.52 0.05 -22.44
C LYS A 148 -11.01 -0.11 -22.72
N ASN A 149 -11.49 -1.35 -22.84
CA ASN A 149 -12.91 -1.64 -23.09
C ASN A 149 -13.77 -1.16 -21.91
N ILE A 150 -13.31 -1.39 -20.68
CA ILE A 150 -14.01 -0.93 -19.47
C ILE A 150 -14.06 0.61 -19.45
N ILE A 151 -12.95 1.29 -19.72
CA ILE A 151 -12.90 2.77 -19.75
C ILE A 151 -13.85 3.34 -20.81
N GLN A 152 -13.89 2.74 -22.00
CA GLN A 152 -14.80 3.14 -23.08
C GLN A 152 -16.27 2.91 -22.70
N GLU A 153 -16.58 1.77 -22.09
CA GLU A 153 -17.93 1.45 -21.63
C GLU A 153 -18.41 2.42 -20.55
N LEU A 154 -17.58 2.68 -19.53
CA LEU A 154 -17.88 3.66 -18.48
C LEU A 154 -18.08 5.06 -19.07
N ASN A 155 -17.27 5.44 -20.06
CA ASN A 155 -17.42 6.72 -20.74
C ASN A 155 -18.75 6.84 -21.48
N TRP A 156 -19.16 5.80 -22.22
CA TRP A 156 -20.44 5.76 -22.93
C TRP A 156 -21.62 5.83 -21.96
N LEU A 157 -21.62 5.01 -20.91
CA LEU A 157 -22.67 5.00 -19.89
C LEU A 157 -22.78 6.34 -19.16
N SER A 158 -21.65 7.00 -18.89
CA SER A 158 -21.63 8.30 -18.21
C SER A 158 -22.24 9.45 -19.03
N LYS A 159 -22.46 9.25 -20.34
CA LYS A 159 -23.09 10.21 -21.26
C LYS A 159 -24.52 9.83 -21.63
N SER A 160 -25.02 8.68 -21.17
CA SER A 160 -26.36 8.20 -21.49
C SER A 160 -27.43 9.02 -20.76
N GLN A 161 -28.47 9.45 -21.48
CA GLN A 161 -29.63 10.14 -20.91
C GLN A 161 -30.44 9.22 -19.97
N ASN A 162 -30.35 7.90 -20.15
CA ASN A 162 -31.01 6.90 -19.32
C ASN A 162 -30.27 6.60 -17.99
N THR A 163 -29.32 7.46 -17.63
CA THR A 163 -28.50 7.31 -16.42
C THR A 163 -28.61 8.57 -15.58
N SER A 164 -28.93 8.42 -14.28
CA SER A 164 -29.07 9.56 -13.36
C SER A 164 -27.78 10.38 -13.28
N LYS A 165 -27.89 11.69 -12.99
CA LYS A 165 -26.72 12.58 -12.85
C LYS A 165 -25.73 12.09 -11.76
N ALA A 166 -26.26 11.50 -10.68
CA ALA A 166 -25.45 10.92 -9.61
C ALA A 166 -24.64 9.71 -10.13
N THR A 167 -25.29 8.78 -10.80
CA THR A 167 -24.64 7.61 -11.41
C THR A 167 -23.61 8.03 -12.46
N GLN A 168 -23.94 8.98 -13.35
CA GLN A 168 -23.00 9.50 -14.35
C GLN A 168 -21.72 10.06 -13.70
N THR A 169 -21.85 10.74 -12.56
CA THR A 169 -20.71 11.27 -11.81
C THR A 169 -19.81 10.16 -11.29
N ILE A 170 -20.38 9.11 -10.68
CA ILE A 170 -19.63 7.94 -10.20
C ILE A 170 -18.92 7.24 -11.36
N LEU A 171 -19.61 7.04 -12.49
CA LEU A 171 -19.03 6.41 -13.68
C LEU A 171 -17.85 7.21 -14.24
N ARG A 172 -17.95 8.55 -14.29
CA ARG A 172 -16.83 9.43 -14.69
C ARG A 172 -15.66 9.31 -13.74
N GLN A 173 -15.89 9.34 -12.43
CA GLN A 173 -14.83 9.20 -11.43
C GLN A 173 -14.08 7.87 -11.57
N VAL A 174 -14.81 6.76 -11.75
CA VAL A 174 -14.18 5.43 -11.94
C VAL A 174 -13.43 5.34 -13.27
N ARG A 175 -14.00 5.90 -14.35
CA ARG A 175 -13.31 6.02 -15.65
C ARG A 175 -12.00 6.78 -15.51
N ASP A 176 -12.03 7.97 -14.91
CA ASP A 176 -10.87 8.86 -14.78
C ASP A 176 -9.80 8.23 -13.90
N TYR A 177 -10.21 7.54 -12.83
CA TYR A 177 -9.33 6.75 -11.98
C TYR A 177 -8.59 5.66 -12.76
N LEU A 178 -9.31 4.82 -13.52
CA LEU A 178 -8.69 3.77 -14.33
C LEU A 178 -7.81 4.33 -15.45
N ASN A 179 -8.21 5.46 -16.05
CA ASN A 179 -7.44 6.11 -17.10
C ASN A 179 -6.12 6.69 -16.55
N THR A 180 -6.16 7.33 -15.38
CA THR A 180 -4.98 7.84 -14.67
C THR A 180 -3.98 6.72 -14.39
N HIS A 181 -4.48 5.54 -14.01
CA HIS A 181 -3.65 4.37 -13.72
C HIS A 181 -3.53 3.39 -14.89
N PHE A 182 -3.79 3.81 -16.14
CA PHE A 182 -3.87 2.86 -17.27
C PHE A 182 -2.58 2.06 -17.47
N LYS A 183 -1.40 2.69 -17.31
CA LYS A 183 -0.09 2.01 -17.36
C LYS A 183 0.11 1.00 -16.22
N HIS A 184 -0.63 1.13 -15.11
CA HIS A 184 -0.50 0.36 -13.88
C HIS A 184 -1.54 -0.75 -13.71
N ILE A 185 -2.49 -0.90 -14.65
CA ILE A 185 -3.54 -1.93 -14.63
C ILE A 185 -3.33 -3.01 -15.70
N GLN A 186 -2.09 -3.19 -16.17
CA GLN A 186 -1.71 -4.19 -17.19
C GLN A 186 -1.61 -5.60 -16.59
N TYR A 187 -2.64 -6.04 -15.85
CA TYR A 187 -2.62 -7.26 -15.04
C TYR A 187 -2.34 -8.54 -15.81
N ARG A 188 -2.78 -8.64 -17.08
CA ARG A 188 -2.44 -9.79 -17.93
C ARG A 188 -0.92 -9.88 -18.16
N THR A 189 -0.28 -8.75 -18.40
CA THR A 189 1.17 -8.66 -18.61
C THR A 189 1.91 -8.95 -17.30
N PHE A 190 1.50 -8.35 -16.19
CA PHE A 190 2.09 -8.61 -14.87
C PHE A 190 1.99 -10.08 -14.47
N LYS A 191 0.84 -10.73 -14.74
CA LYS A 191 0.66 -12.15 -14.50
C LYS A 191 1.59 -13.02 -15.36
N LYS A 192 1.78 -12.69 -16.64
CA LYS A 192 2.73 -13.39 -17.52
C LYS A 192 4.17 -13.28 -17.02
N LEU A 193 4.53 -12.13 -16.45
CA LEU A 193 5.83 -11.88 -15.84
C LEU A 193 5.97 -12.49 -14.43
N GLY A 194 4.91 -13.12 -13.88
CA GLY A 194 4.90 -13.70 -12.54
C GLY A 194 4.88 -12.66 -11.41
N LEU A 195 4.49 -11.41 -11.71
CA LEU A 195 4.50 -10.33 -10.74
C LEU A 195 3.24 -10.35 -9.85
N PRO A 196 3.37 -9.98 -8.56
CA PRO A 196 2.21 -9.79 -7.70
C PRO A 196 1.34 -8.64 -8.20
N ILE A 197 0.01 -8.75 -8.01
CA ILE A 197 -0.97 -7.73 -8.44
C ILE A 197 -1.79 -7.13 -7.30
N GLY A 198 -1.50 -7.54 -6.06
CA GLY A 198 -2.23 -7.10 -4.87
C GLY A 198 -1.27 -6.80 -3.73
N SER A 199 -1.65 -5.83 -2.90
CA SER A 199 -0.86 -5.29 -1.79
C SER A 199 -1.15 -6.01 -0.46
N GLY A 200 -1.86 -7.14 -0.46
CA GLY A 200 -2.30 -7.85 0.76
C GLY A 200 -1.18 -8.13 1.80
N MET A 201 0.08 -8.23 1.39
CA MET A 201 1.22 -8.35 2.32
C MET A 201 1.41 -7.08 3.17
N VAL A 202 1.31 -5.88 2.59
CA VAL A 202 1.42 -4.61 3.32
C VAL A 202 0.15 -4.35 4.14
N GLU A 203 -1.03 -4.68 3.63
CA GLU A 203 -2.29 -4.55 4.39
C GLU A 203 -2.28 -5.44 5.64
N SER A 204 -1.82 -6.69 5.50
CA SER A 204 -1.70 -7.63 6.62
C SER A 204 -0.66 -7.13 7.64
N ALA A 205 0.46 -6.60 7.16
CA ALA A 205 1.48 -6.02 8.03
C ALA A 205 0.97 -4.76 8.73
N CYS A 206 0.22 -3.90 8.06
CA CYS A 206 -0.42 -2.71 8.65
C CYS A 206 -1.39 -3.09 9.77
N LYS A 207 -2.26 -4.07 9.52
CA LYS A 207 -3.21 -4.60 10.52
C LYS A 207 -2.49 -5.13 11.76
N TRP A 208 -1.49 -5.99 11.57
CA TRP A 208 -0.82 -6.64 12.70
C TRP A 208 0.21 -5.73 13.41
N LEU A 209 1.03 -4.98 12.65
CA LEU A 209 2.07 -4.12 13.20
C LEU A 209 1.45 -2.96 13.98
N ILE A 210 0.47 -2.28 13.38
CA ILE A 210 -0.10 -1.05 13.92
C ILE A 210 -1.48 -1.27 14.54
N GLN A 211 -2.47 -1.73 13.77
CA GLN A 211 -3.86 -1.72 14.24
C GLN A 211 -4.05 -2.56 15.50
N GLN A 212 -3.60 -3.81 15.50
CA GLN A 212 -3.76 -4.71 16.64
C GLN A 212 -3.02 -4.24 17.89
N ARG A 213 -1.87 -3.54 17.74
CA ARG A 213 -1.08 -3.12 18.89
C ARG A 213 -1.47 -1.77 19.44
N PHE A 214 -1.84 -0.83 18.58
CA PHE A 214 -1.99 0.59 18.93
C PHE A 214 -3.45 1.08 18.88
N LYS A 215 -4.42 0.26 18.39
CA LYS A 215 -5.87 0.57 18.39
C LYS A 215 -6.70 -0.30 19.34
N GLY A 216 -6.11 -0.82 20.41
CA GLY A 216 -6.89 -1.53 21.44
C GLY A 216 -7.91 -0.62 22.13
N VAL A 217 -8.96 -1.22 22.70
CA VAL A 217 -10.01 -0.49 23.42
C VAL A 217 -9.39 0.37 24.53
N GLY A 218 -9.75 1.66 24.57
CA GLY A 218 -9.27 2.61 25.57
C GLY A 218 -7.83 3.13 25.37
N MET A 219 -7.08 2.63 24.38
CA MET A 219 -5.70 3.05 24.15
C MET A 219 -5.62 4.51 23.67
N ARG A 220 -4.73 5.28 24.29
CA ARG A 220 -4.38 6.65 23.89
C ARG A 220 -2.88 6.87 24.14
N TRP A 221 -2.16 7.16 23.07
CA TRP A 221 -0.70 7.29 23.11
C TRP A 221 -0.24 8.74 23.25
N SER A 222 0.89 8.96 23.91
CA SER A 222 1.72 10.14 23.66
C SER A 222 2.52 9.93 22.37
N GLU A 223 2.98 11.01 21.74
CA GLU A 223 3.82 10.94 20.55
C GLU A 223 5.11 10.15 20.79
N ASP A 224 5.86 10.51 21.83
CA ASP A 224 7.11 9.84 22.19
C ASP A 224 6.88 8.37 22.53
N GLY A 225 5.87 8.08 23.35
CA GLY A 225 5.54 6.70 23.73
C GLY A 225 5.15 5.83 22.54
N PHE A 226 4.43 6.40 21.57
CA PHE A 226 4.12 5.72 20.32
C PHE A 226 5.38 5.48 19.49
N ASN A 227 6.20 6.51 19.27
CA ASN A 227 7.39 6.43 18.43
C ASN A 227 8.43 5.44 19.00
N HIS A 228 8.71 5.49 20.29
CA HIS A 228 9.62 4.53 20.94
C HIS A 228 9.15 3.08 20.72
N LEU A 229 7.87 2.80 20.98
CA LEU A 229 7.34 1.45 20.81
C LEU A 229 7.25 1.04 19.33
N LEU A 230 6.96 1.97 18.42
CA LEU A 230 6.96 1.73 16.99
C LEU A 230 8.35 1.27 16.52
N HIS A 231 9.42 1.96 16.94
CA HIS A 231 10.79 1.61 16.59
C HIS A 231 11.19 0.23 17.12
N LEU A 232 10.88 -0.08 18.39
CA LEU A 232 11.12 -1.41 18.96
C LEU A 232 10.38 -2.51 18.19
N ARG A 233 9.11 -2.29 17.83
CA ARG A 233 8.34 -3.24 17.01
C ARG A 233 8.92 -3.39 15.61
N LEU A 234 9.28 -2.29 14.94
CA LEU A 234 9.92 -2.37 13.63
C LEU A 234 11.21 -3.17 13.68
N ALA A 235 12.05 -2.94 14.69
CA ALA A 235 13.28 -3.68 14.90
C ALA A 235 13.00 -5.18 15.11
N TRP A 236 12.05 -5.52 15.99
CA TRP A 236 11.65 -6.91 16.22
C TRP A 236 11.13 -7.60 14.95
N VAL A 237 10.21 -6.98 14.21
CA VAL A 237 9.63 -7.56 12.98
C VAL A 237 10.65 -7.68 11.86
N ASN A 238 11.61 -6.76 11.81
CA ASN A 238 12.70 -6.78 10.86
C ASN A 238 13.85 -7.69 11.30
N GLN A 239 13.75 -8.40 12.44
CA GLN A 239 14.82 -9.24 12.99
C GLN A 239 16.11 -8.45 13.21
N ARG A 240 15.97 -7.24 13.77
CA ARG A 240 17.03 -6.27 14.07
C ARG A 240 16.88 -5.75 15.51
N PHE A 241 16.18 -6.48 16.38
CA PHE A 241 15.97 -6.04 17.76
C PHE A 241 17.29 -5.99 18.53
N ASP A 242 18.08 -7.07 18.44
CA ASP A 242 19.35 -7.18 19.16
C ASP A 242 20.40 -6.17 18.66
N THR A 243 20.27 -5.71 17.41
CA THR A 243 21.15 -4.65 16.87
C THR A 243 20.92 -3.28 17.52
N LEU A 244 19.81 -3.10 18.25
CA LEU A 244 19.57 -1.87 19.03
C LEU A 244 20.34 -1.85 20.35
N PHE A 245 20.73 -3.03 20.85
CA PHE A 245 21.31 -3.23 22.18
C PHE A 245 22.64 -3.97 22.11
N SER A 246 23.33 -3.92 20.98
CA SER A 246 24.58 -4.66 20.80
C SER A 246 25.60 -4.24 21.87
N ASP A 247 26.19 -5.24 22.54
CA ASP A 247 27.16 -5.10 23.62
C ASP A 247 28.53 -4.54 23.17
N GLU A 248 28.59 -3.88 22.01
CA GLU A 248 29.81 -3.16 21.65
C GLU A 248 30.02 -2.07 22.72
N PRO A 249 31.16 -2.11 23.44
CA PRO A 249 31.45 -1.05 24.39
C PRO A 249 31.42 0.25 23.61
N LEU A 250 30.60 1.21 24.06
CA LEU A 250 30.72 2.59 23.64
C LEU A 250 32.14 3.02 23.99
N THR A 251 33.10 2.84 23.09
CA THR A 251 34.37 3.55 23.12
C THR A 251 34.02 5.01 22.88
N LEU A 252 33.60 5.67 23.95
CA LEU A 252 33.74 7.09 24.14
C LEU A 252 35.24 7.34 24.12
N THR A 253 35.83 7.44 22.92
CA THR A 253 37.04 8.23 22.74
C THR A 253 36.64 9.65 23.07
N LEU A 254 36.70 9.99 24.35
CA LEU A 254 36.81 11.35 24.81
C LEU A 254 38.04 11.90 24.11
N TYR A 255 37.81 12.69 23.06
CA TYR A 255 38.83 13.59 22.55
C TYR A 255 39.25 14.47 23.72
N SER A 256 40.43 14.20 24.30
CA SER A 256 41.10 15.13 25.19
C SER A 256 41.65 16.25 24.30
N PRO A 257 41.22 17.51 24.44
CA PRO A 257 41.65 18.58 23.56
C PRO A 257 43.00 19.18 24.00
N ASN A 258 43.96 18.36 24.44
CA ASN A 258 45.32 18.79 24.83
C ASN A 258 46.38 17.72 24.50
N ASP A 259 46.58 17.44 23.22
CA ASP A 259 47.85 16.95 22.68
C ASP A 259 48.28 17.86 21.52
#